data_AF-A0A1H6V438-F1
#
_entry.id   AF-A0A1H6V438-F1
#
_cell.length_a   1.000
_cell.length_b   1.000
_cell.length_c   1.000
_cell.angle_alpha   90.00
_cell.angle_beta   90.00
_cell.angle_gamma   90.00
#
_symmetry.space_group_name_H-M   'P 1'
#
loop_
_entity.id
_entity.type
_entity.pdbx_description
1 polymer ?
#
loop_
_entity_poly.entity_id
_entity_poly.type
_entity_poly.pdbx_seq_one_letter_code
_entity_poly.pdbx_strand_id
1 'polypeptide(L)'
;MARPLQTGLTYFPLDVSIDQDDKIALIESDFGLEGFAVTIKLLMKIYAEGYMYHWGEKELKLFSRKIGVEVSLVSAVAAAGLRWGLFSQSLFDDYGILTSHGIQKRYFEAVSRRKNVSAVKEYFLLSEEEAEKYTNLSLVTLFPESLGENGLEEATLDSAELMSTLTTQSIVKESKGKESISSGDMQKEASKTDDDDDDVTVLDSYSSKIETPTQEVARQLTDWLDVFEAPVILEAIERTQQNGKRFRYLQAILLDFKRKQVRTLADLVAYDVAFKRQKQRGASGPAKQESLPLWANPDYKASDELAGEATTQNIKDTLERIRSKKR
;
A
#
# COMPACT_ATOMS: atom_id res chain seq x y z
N MET A 1 26.29 -15.07 -16.42
CA MET A 1 25.35 -14.01 -15.99
C MET A 1 24.72 -14.43 -14.68
N ALA A 2 24.68 -13.57 -13.66
CA ALA A 2 23.97 -13.87 -12.43
C ALA A 2 22.47 -14.03 -12.74
N ARG A 3 21.84 -15.11 -12.25
CA ARG A 3 20.40 -15.32 -12.41
C ARG A 3 19.67 -14.25 -11.60
N PRO A 4 18.69 -13.51 -12.17
CA PRO A 4 17.87 -12.60 -11.41
C PRO A 4 17.26 -13.31 -10.20
N LEU A 5 17.26 -12.65 -9.04
CA LEU A 5 16.63 -13.20 -7.84
C LEU A 5 15.14 -13.40 -8.13
N GLN A 6 14.65 -14.60 -7.83
CA GLN A 6 13.26 -14.93 -8.07
C GLN A 6 12.40 -14.27 -6.99
N THR A 7 11.55 -13.32 -7.39
CA THR A 7 10.67 -12.57 -6.48
C THR A 7 9.58 -13.48 -5.92
N GLY A 8 8.62 -13.95 -6.73
CA GLY A 8 7.53 -14.80 -6.26
C GLY A 8 7.85 -16.29 -6.06
N LEU A 9 6.82 -17.09 -5.80
CA LEU A 9 6.89 -18.54 -5.63
C LEU A 9 6.77 -19.26 -6.97
N THR A 10 7.49 -20.37 -7.13
CA THR A 10 7.34 -21.31 -8.26
C THR A 10 6.15 -22.26 -8.10
N TYR A 11 5.73 -22.46 -6.86
CA TYR A 11 4.66 -23.37 -6.46
C TYR A 11 3.70 -22.62 -5.54
N PHE A 12 2.41 -22.88 -5.69
CA PHE A 12 1.35 -22.24 -4.90
C PHE A 12 0.98 -23.13 -3.70
N PRO A 13 1.34 -22.74 -2.47
CA PRO A 13 0.93 -23.47 -1.27
C PRO A 13 -0.56 -23.20 -1.03
N LEU A 14 -1.38 -24.20 -1.32
CA LEU A 14 -2.82 -24.18 -1.11
C LEU A 14 -3.18 -25.11 0.05
N ASP A 15 -3.85 -24.58 1.07
CA ASP A 15 -4.34 -25.36 2.19
C ASP A 15 -5.45 -26.31 1.74
N VAL A 16 -5.41 -27.56 2.21
CA VAL A 16 -6.39 -28.59 1.84
C VAL A 16 -7.80 -28.24 2.32
N SER A 17 -7.90 -27.48 3.41
CA SER A 17 -9.15 -27.02 4.02
C SER A 17 -9.51 -25.59 3.63
N ILE A 18 -9.05 -25.11 2.47
CA ILE A 18 -9.30 -23.71 2.05
C ILE A 18 -10.79 -23.42 1.80
N ASP A 19 -11.55 -24.44 1.44
CA ASP A 19 -13.01 -24.42 1.29
C ASP A 19 -13.75 -24.19 2.62
N GLN A 20 -13.09 -24.45 3.76
CA GLN A 20 -13.66 -24.24 5.10
C GLN A 20 -13.42 -22.83 5.64
N ASP A 21 -12.64 -21.98 4.96
CA ASP A 21 -12.48 -20.58 5.35
C ASP A 21 -13.78 -19.83 5.05
N ASP A 22 -14.44 -19.32 6.10
CA ASP A 22 -15.69 -18.57 6.02
C ASP A 22 -15.64 -17.46 4.95
N LYS A 23 -14.49 -16.80 4.78
CA LYS A 23 -14.34 -15.70 3.81
C LYS A 23 -14.43 -16.21 2.37
N ILE A 24 -13.90 -17.39 2.12
CA ILE A 24 -13.90 -18.04 0.81
C ILE A 24 -15.27 -18.68 0.56
N ALA A 25 -15.84 -19.33 1.58
CA ALA A 25 -17.19 -19.87 1.52
C ALA A 25 -18.25 -18.79 1.24
N LEU A 26 -18.08 -17.57 1.79
CA LEU A 26 -18.96 -16.42 1.49
C LEU A 26 -18.84 -15.97 0.03
N ILE A 27 -17.64 -15.93 -0.53
CA ILE A 27 -17.43 -15.61 -1.96
C ILE A 27 -18.04 -16.71 -2.84
N GLU A 28 -17.84 -17.98 -2.49
CA GLU A 28 -18.44 -19.11 -3.18
C GLU A 28 -19.96 -19.08 -3.09
N SER A 29 -20.54 -18.65 -1.97
CA SER A 29 -21.99 -18.48 -1.83
C SER A 29 -22.54 -17.39 -2.77
N ASP A 30 -21.80 -16.30 -3.00
CA ASP A 30 -22.25 -15.19 -3.84
C ASP A 30 -22.08 -15.47 -5.35
N PHE A 31 -21.02 -16.19 -5.73
CA PHE A 31 -20.58 -16.33 -7.13
C PHE A 31 -20.42 -17.79 -7.60
N GLY A 32 -20.74 -18.76 -6.75
CA GLY A 32 -20.57 -20.19 -7.02
C GLY A 32 -19.12 -20.61 -7.20
N LEU A 33 -18.95 -21.78 -7.85
CA LEU A 33 -17.64 -22.37 -8.14
C LEU A 33 -16.76 -21.46 -9.01
N GLU A 34 -17.36 -20.59 -9.82
CA GLU A 34 -16.61 -19.63 -10.63
C GLU A 34 -15.93 -18.57 -9.76
N GLY A 35 -16.62 -18.03 -8.76
CA GLY A 35 -16.02 -17.12 -7.77
C GLY A 35 -14.92 -17.77 -6.96
N PHE A 36 -15.12 -19.03 -6.55
CA PHE A 36 -14.06 -19.81 -5.90
C PHE A 36 -12.84 -19.94 -6.81
N ALA A 37 -13.02 -20.35 -8.06
CA ALA A 37 -11.94 -20.50 -9.03
C ALA A 37 -11.18 -19.17 -9.29
N VAL A 38 -11.90 -18.06 -9.43
CA VAL A 38 -11.31 -16.71 -9.58
C VAL A 38 -10.47 -16.36 -8.35
N THR A 39 -10.99 -16.63 -7.15
CA THR A 39 -10.29 -16.38 -5.88
C THR A 39 -8.98 -17.17 -5.80
N ILE A 40 -9.03 -18.46 -6.12
CA ILE A 40 -7.82 -19.30 -6.17
C ILE A 40 -6.82 -18.79 -7.21
N LYS A 41 -7.28 -18.39 -8.40
CA LYS A 41 -6.41 -17.83 -9.44
C LYS A 41 -5.78 -16.50 -9.02
N LEU A 42 -6.50 -15.67 -8.25
CA LEU A 42 -5.96 -14.43 -7.69
C LEU A 42 -4.86 -14.74 -6.68
N LEU A 43 -5.10 -15.68 -5.76
CA LEU A 43 -4.07 -16.13 -4.81
C LEU A 43 -2.83 -16.66 -5.55
N MET A 44 -3.01 -17.53 -6.55
CA MET A 44 -1.90 -18.01 -7.39
C MET A 44 -1.10 -16.86 -8.01
N LYS A 45 -1.79 -15.82 -8.49
CA LYS A 45 -1.16 -14.64 -9.10
C LYS A 45 -0.40 -13.80 -8.06
N ILE A 46 -0.98 -13.58 -6.89
CA ILE A 46 -0.33 -12.87 -5.77
C ILE A 46 0.96 -13.58 -5.38
N TYR A 47 0.91 -14.89 -5.12
CA TYR A 47 2.11 -15.64 -4.73
C TYR A 47 3.15 -15.76 -5.83
N ALA A 48 2.75 -15.74 -7.11
CA ALA A 48 3.68 -15.71 -8.23
C ALA A 48 4.43 -14.37 -8.34
N GLU A 49 3.91 -13.28 -7.77
CA GLU A 49 4.57 -11.97 -7.73
C GLU A 49 5.28 -11.71 -6.39
N GLY A 50 4.81 -12.30 -5.30
CA GLY A 50 5.41 -12.15 -3.98
C GLY A 50 4.39 -12.36 -2.87
N TYR A 51 4.30 -11.38 -1.98
CA TYR A 51 3.34 -11.33 -0.87
C TYR A 51 2.16 -10.39 -1.13
N MET A 52 2.13 -9.73 -2.29
CA MET A 52 1.10 -8.79 -2.70
C MET A 52 0.96 -8.78 -4.22
N TYR A 53 -0.13 -8.22 -4.72
CA TYR A 53 -0.34 -7.96 -6.14
C TYR A 53 -0.94 -6.58 -6.34
N HIS A 54 -0.35 -5.76 -7.22
CA HIS A 54 -1.00 -4.53 -7.65
C HIS A 54 -2.31 -4.83 -8.37
N TRP A 55 -3.34 -4.05 -8.08
CA TRP A 55 -4.68 -4.28 -8.60
C TRP A 55 -5.34 -2.97 -9.01
N GLY A 56 -5.25 -2.65 -10.30
CA GLY A 56 -5.97 -1.57 -10.95
C GLY A 56 -6.72 -2.06 -12.18
N GLU A 57 -7.19 -1.10 -12.99
CA GLU A 57 -7.98 -1.39 -14.21
C GLU A 57 -7.19 -2.26 -15.22
N LYS A 58 -5.89 -1.99 -15.37
CA LYS A 58 -5.01 -2.73 -16.29
C LYS A 58 -4.86 -4.18 -15.85
N GLU A 59 -4.54 -4.40 -14.59
CA GLU A 59 -4.30 -5.71 -14.00
C GLU A 59 -5.56 -6.55 -14.02
N LEU A 60 -6.72 -5.93 -13.71
CA LEU A 60 -8.04 -6.55 -13.82
C LEU A 60 -8.31 -7.07 -15.24
N LYS A 61 -8.14 -6.22 -16.27
CA LYS A 61 -8.37 -6.61 -17.67
C LYS A 61 -7.43 -7.72 -18.13
N LEU A 62 -6.15 -7.62 -17.79
CA LEU A 62 -5.14 -8.63 -18.15
C LEU A 62 -5.40 -9.97 -17.44
N PHE A 63 -5.78 -9.91 -16.16
CA PHE A 63 -6.07 -11.10 -15.37
C PHE A 63 -7.33 -11.81 -15.87
N SER A 64 -8.43 -11.07 -16.10
CA SER A 64 -9.68 -11.57 -16.68
C SER A 64 -9.43 -12.30 -18.00
N ARG A 65 -8.69 -11.69 -18.94
CA ARG A 65 -8.31 -12.34 -20.21
C ARG A 65 -7.50 -13.61 -20.00
N LYS A 66 -6.58 -13.63 -19.02
CA LYS A 66 -5.71 -14.77 -18.75
C LYS A 66 -6.48 -15.98 -18.20
N ILE A 67 -7.48 -15.75 -17.36
CA ILE A 67 -8.28 -16.83 -16.77
C ILE A 67 -9.53 -17.18 -17.60
N GLY A 68 -9.90 -16.36 -18.58
CA GLY A 68 -11.05 -16.59 -19.45
C GLY A 68 -12.40 -16.26 -18.79
N VAL A 69 -12.41 -15.38 -17.80
CA VAL A 69 -13.60 -14.97 -17.04
C VAL A 69 -13.91 -13.51 -17.33
N GLU A 70 -15.19 -13.15 -17.38
CA GLU A 70 -15.65 -11.79 -17.69
C GLU A 70 -15.17 -10.76 -16.64
N VAL A 71 -14.87 -9.54 -17.10
CA VAL A 71 -14.20 -8.50 -16.30
C VAL A 71 -15.07 -8.07 -15.10
N SER A 72 -16.37 -7.91 -15.28
CA SER A 72 -17.29 -7.54 -14.20
C SER A 72 -17.36 -8.61 -13.12
N LEU A 73 -17.33 -9.90 -13.47
CA LEU A 73 -17.30 -10.98 -12.48
C LEU A 73 -15.99 -10.97 -11.67
N VAL A 74 -14.84 -10.85 -12.35
CA VAL A 74 -13.54 -10.76 -11.65
C VAL A 74 -13.49 -9.54 -10.73
N SER A 75 -14.01 -8.40 -11.18
CA SER A 75 -14.11 -7.18 -10.39
C SER A 75 -15.00 -7.38 -9.16
N ALA A 76 -16.16 -8.01 -9.33
CA ALA A 76 -17.10 -8.29 -8.24
C ALA A 76 -16.50 -9.26 -7.21
N VAL A 77 -15.80 -10.32 -7.65
CA VAL A 77 -15.11 -11.26 -6.76
C VAL A 77 -13.99 -10.57 -5.98
N ALA A 78 -13.18 -9.74 -6.62
CA ALA A 78 -12.13 -8.98 -5.93
C ALA A 78 -12.73 -8.02 -4.89
N ALA A 79 -13.82 -7.33 -5.23
CA ALA A 79 -14.55 -6.45 -4.31
C ALA A 79 -15.16 -7.22 -3.14
N ALA A 80 -15.71 -8.43 -3.37
CA ALA A 80 -16.18 -9.29 -2.29
C ALA A 80 -15.03 -9.78 -1.39
N GLY A 81 -13.88 -10.10 -1.96
CA GLY A 81 -12.68 -10.45 -1.20
C GLY A 81 -12.20 -9.32 -0.29
N LEU A 82 -12.30 -8.07 -0.73
CA LEU A 82 -12.05 -6.89 0.10
C LEU A 82 -13.12 -6.75 1.21
N ARG A 83 -14.40 -6.85 0.84
CA ARG A 83 -15.54 -6.74 1.77
C ARG A 83 -15.51 -7.77 2.90
N TRP A 84 -15.19 -9.03 2.59
CA TRP A 84 -15.13 -10.14 3.54
C TRP A 84 -13.77 -10.27 4.24
N GLY A 85 -12.82 -9.37 3.98
CA GLY A 85 -11.52 -9.35 4.63
C GLY A 85 -10.59 -10.49 4.22
N LEU A 86 -10.79 -11.06 3.03
CA LEU A 86 -9.79 -11.92 2.38
C LEU A 86 -8.56 -11.09 1.96
N PHE A 87 -8.82 -9.85 1.55
CA PHE A 87 -7.83 -8.81 1.27
C PHE A 87 -7.98 -7.64 2.25
N SER A 88 -6.88 -6.95 2.55
CA SER A 88 -6.85 -5.77 3.39
C SER A 88 -7.44 -4.56 2.65
N GLN A 89 -8.56 -4.04 3.17
CA GLN A 89 -9.19 -2.85 2.62
C GLN A 89 -8.27 -1.62 2.70
N SER A 90 -7.57 -1.42 3.83
CA SER A 90 -6.71 -0.26 4.03
C SER A 90 -5.56 -0.21 3.03
N LEU A 91 -4.86 -1.34 2.80
CA LEU A 91 -3.77 -1.37 1.82
C LEU A 91 -4.27 -1.26 0.38
N PHE A 92 -5.49 -1.72 0.12
CA PHE A 92 -6.10 -1.52 -1.19
C PHE A 92 -6.42 -0.05 -1.44
N ASP A 93 -7.01 0.64 -0.46
CA ASP A 93 -7.37 2.06 -0.59
C ASP A 93 -6.13 2.96 -0.68
N ASP A 94 -5.09 2.69 0.12
CA ASP A 94 -3.88 3.51 0.18
C ASP A 94 -2.92 3.28 -1.01
N TYR A 95 -2.79 2.02 -1.46
CA TYR A 95 -1.74 1.62 -2.41
C TYR A 95 -2.25 0.85 -3.65
N GLY A 96 -3.53 0.50 -3.72
CA GLY A 96 -4.09 -0.27 -4.82
C GLY A 96 -3.51 -1.68 -4.91
N ILE A 97 -3.29 -2.35 -3.76
CA ILE A 97 -2.72 -3.70 -3.70
C ILE A 97 -3.68 -4.70 -3.05
N LEU A 98 -3.65 -5.93 -3.54
CA LEU A 98 -4.29 -7.09 -2.92
C LEU A 98 -3.27 -7.85 -2.09
N THR A 99 -3.45 -7.82 -0.77
CA THR A 99 -2.68 -8.61 0.20
C THR A 99 -3.49 -8.76 1.48
N SER A 100 -3.07 -9.64 2.37
CA SER A 100 -3.63 -9.78 3.72
C SER A 100 -2.62 -10.43 4.65
N HIS A 101 -2.86 -10.34 5.96
CA HIS A 101 -2.01 -10.96 6.98
C HIS A 101 -1.74 -12.44 6.68
N GLY A 102 -2.79 -13.22 6.39
CA GLY A 102 -2.67 -14.64 6.07
C GLY A 102 -1.94 -14.94 4.75
N ILE A 103 -1.99 -14.03 3.77
CA ILE A 103 -1.21 -14.14 2.53
C ILE A 103 0.28 -13.93 2.83
N GLN A 104 0.60 -12.85 3.53
CA GLN A 104 1.98 -12.50 3.86
C GLN A 104 2.63 -13.59 4.69
N LYS A 105 1.96 -14.07 5.73
CA LYS A 105 2.45 -15.14 6.60
C LYS A 105 2.86 -16.39 5.81
N ARG A 106 1.95 -16.89 4.96
CA ARG A 106 2.21 -18.08 4.12
C ARG A 106 3.32 -17.84 3.10
N TYR A 107 3.38 -16.64 2.51
CA TYR A 107 4.46 -16.30 1.61
C TYR A 107 5.82 -16.31 2.32
N PHE A 108 5.96 -15.57 3.42
CA PHE A 108 7.22 -15.45 4.16
C PHE A 108 7.68 -16.79 4.75
N GLU A 109 6.74 -17.64 5.17
CA GLU A 109 7.04 -19.03 5.53
C GLU A 109 7.60 -19.84 4.36
N ALA A 110 6.99 -19.74 3.18
CA ALA A 110 7.47 -20.43 1.98
C ALA A 110 8.86 -19.94 1.50
N VAL A 111 9.20 -18.67 1.74
CA VAL A 111 10.49 -18.09 1.36
C VAL A 111 11.53 -18.04 2.49
N SER A 112 11.22 -18.58 3.66
CA SER A 112 12.11 -18.60 4.84
C SER A 112 13.52 -19.16 4.58
N ARG A 113 13.66 -20.11 3.63
CA ARG A 113 14.95 -20.72 3.27
C ARG A 113 15.76 -19.93 2.24
N ARG A 114 15.23 -18.82 1.71
CA ARG A 114 15.94 -17.96 0.74
C ARG A 114 16.98 -17.10 1.47
N LYS A 115 18.06 -16.74 0.77
CA LYS A 115 19.17 -15.98 1.37
C LYS A 115 18.77 -14.58 1.85
N ASN A 116 18.03 -13.84 1.03
CA ASN A 116 17.55 -12.50 1.34
C ASN A 116 16.16 -12.34 0.73
N VAL A 117 15.24 -11.79 1.50
CA VAL A 117 13.87 -11.46 1.08
C VAL A 117 13.60 -10.04 1.52
N SER A 118 13.36 -9.13 0.57
CA SER A 118 12.94 -7.77 0.89
C SER A 118 11.42 -7.67 0.93
N ALA A 119 10.90 -6.93 1.90
CA ALA A 119 9.50 -6.55 1.97
C ALA A 119 9.38 -5.05 2.23
N VAL A 120 8.32 -4.46 1.72
CA VAL A 120 8.04 -3.04 1.89
C VAL A 120 7.38 -2.84 3.24
N LYS A 121 7.98 -1.99 4.08
CA LYS A 121 7.53 -1.76 5.47
C LYS A 121 6.07 -1.28 5.52
N GLU A 122 5.69 -0.41 4.60
CA GLU A 122 4.35 0.18 4.51
C GLU A 122 3.27 -0.84 4.12
N TYR A 123 3.64 -1.92 3.45
CA TYR A 123 2.71 -2.98 3.04
C TYR A 123 2.66 -4.12 4.04
N PHE A 124 3.55 -4.11 5.03
CA PHE A 124 3.79 -5.23 5.92
C PHE A 124 2.73 -5.28 7.04
N LEU A 125 2.09 -6.44 7.18
CA LEU A 125 0.96 -6.66 8.10
C LEU A 125 1.30 -7.61 9.25
N LEU A 126 2.44 -8.31 9.22
CA LEU A 126 2.83 -9.22 10.29
C LEU A 126 3.28 -8.45 11.53
N SER A 127 3.02 -9.00 12.71
CA SER A 127 3.52 -8.42 13.97
C SER A 127 5.04 -8.56 14.09
N GLU A 128 5.65 -7.80 14.99
CA GLU A 128 7.09 -7.88 15.26
C GLU A 128 7.52 -9.30 15.63
N GLU A 129 6.78 -9.98 16.52
CA GLU A 129 7.02 -11.38 16.91
C GLU A 129 6.93 -12.37 15.74
N GLU A 130 6.05 -12.11 14.77
CA GLU A 130 5.94 -12.94 13.57
C GLU A 130 7.08 -12.67 12.60
N ALA A 131 7.52 -11.42 12.47
CA ALA A 131 8.62 -11.01 11.61
C ALA A 131 9.96 -11.56 12.10
N GLU A 132 10.19 -11.60 13.41
CA GLU A 132 11.42 -12.12 14.06
C GLU A 132 11.73 -13.57 13.68
N LYS A 133 10.72 -14.36 13.30
CA LYS A 133 10.90 -15.74 12.83
C LYS A 133 11.67 -15.84 11.52
N TYR A 134 11.69 -14.76 10.74
CA TYR A 134 12.29 -14.71 9.40
C TYR A 134 13.60 -13.92 9.43
N THR A 135 14.70 -14.60 9.77
CA THR A 135 16.03 -13.97 9.85
C THR A 135 16.56 -13.44 8.52
N ASN A 136 15.95 -13.86 7.41
CA ASN A 136 16.29 -13.48 6.04
C ASN A 136 15.44 -12.31 5.51
N LEU A 137 14.54 -11.75 6.33
CA LEU A 137 13.64 -10.67 5.95
C LEU A 137 14.29 -9.30 6.18
N SER A 138 14.37 -8.49 5.14
CA SER A 138 14.75 -7.08 5.21
C SER A 138 13.54 -6.18 4.91
N LEU A 139 13.20 -5.31 5.86
CA LEU A 139 12.14 -4.31 5.66
C LEU A 139 12.74 -3.07 5.03
N VAL A 140 12.23 -2.70 3.85
CA VAL A 140 12.62 -1.52 3.09
C VAL A 140 11.47 -0.52 3.15
N THR A 141 11.77 0.71 3.55
CA THR A 141 10.79 1.80 3.59
C THR A 141 10.69 2.45 2.20
N LEU A 142 9.47 2.69 1.70
CA LEU A 142 9.26 3.44 0.44
C LEU A 142 9.69 4.90 0.56
N PHE A 143 9.66 5.42 1.77
CA PHE A 143 10.01 6.79 2.12
C PHE A 143 11.25 6.79 3.04
N PRO A 144 12.47 6.62 2.52
CA PRO A 144 13.67 6.78 3.33
C PRO A 144 13.73 8.23 3.83
N GLU A 145 13.60 8.42 5.14
CA GLU A 145 13.98 9.68 5.78
C GLU A 145 15.49 9.83 5.60
N SER A 146 15.93 10.87 4.87
CA SER A 146 17.34 11.20 4.81
C SER A 146 17.76 11.79 6.16
N LEU A 147 18.13 10.92 7.10
CA LEU A 147 18.89 11.32 8.28
C LEU A 147 20.39 11.23 7.94
N GLY A 148 21.09 12.34 8.19
CA GLY A 148 22.50 12.52 7.93
C GLY A 148 23.42 11.61 8.73
N GLU A 149 24.67 11.58 8.27
CA GLU A 149 25.87 10.98 8.87
C GLU A 149 25.71 10.43 10.29
N ASN A 150 25.80 9.10 10.43
CA ASN A 150 26.93 8.45 11.07
C ASN A 150 26.92 6.94 10.74
N GLY A 151 28.11 6.43 10.46
CA GLY A 151 28.34 5.23 9.64
C GLY A 151 27.77 3.91 10.15
N LEU A 152 27.54 3.02 9.20
CA LEU A 152 28.17 1.70 9.06
C LEU A 152 27.88 1.15 7.66
N GLU A 153 28.76 0.29 7.20
CA GLU A 153 29.12 0.05 5.81
C GLU A 153 27.99 -0.38 4.86
N GLU A 154 28.22 0.06 3.62
CA GLU A 154 27.37 0.12 2.46
C GLU A 154 27.40 -1.21 1.68
N ALA A 155 26.22 -1.75 1.39
CA ALA A 155 26.01 -2.61 0.22
C ALA A 155 24.77 -2.08 -0.52
N THR A 156 25.01 -1.06 -1.33
CA THR A 156 24.05 -0.48 -2.28
C THR A 156 23.57 -1.52 -3.28
N LEU A 157 22.29 -1.83 -3.25
CA LEU A 157 21.55 -2.32 -4.41
C LEU A 157 20.45 -1.30 -4.71
N ASP A 158 20.51 -0.80 -5.94
CA ASP A 158 19.82 0.35 -6.48
C ASP A 158 18.28 0.25 -6.32
N SER A 159 17.70 1.19 -5.58
CA SER A 159 16.25 1.26 -5.34
C SER A 159 15.45 1.48 -6.65
N ALA A 160 16.08 2.02 -7.70
CA ALA A 160 15.48 2.16 -9.02
C ALA A 160 15.37 0.80 -9.75
N GLU A 161 16.34 -0.10 -9.54
CA GLU A 161 16.34 -1.44 -10.13
C GLU A 161 15.24 -2.32 -9.51
N LEU A 162 14.95 -2.14 -8.21
CA LEU A 162 13.85 -2.82 -7.51
C LEU A 162 12.44 -2.38 -7.98
N MET A 163 12.22 -1.08 -8.21
CA MET A 163 10.95 -0.61 -8.77
C MET A 163 10.71 -1.15 -10.18
N SER A 164 11.77 -1.28 -10.99
CA SER A 164 11.68 -1.87 -12.33
C SER A 164 11.47 -3.39 -12.33
N THR A 165 12.01 -4.11 -11.35
CA THR A 165 11.85 -5.57 -11.22
C THR A 165 10.52 -6.00 -10.62
N LEU A 166 9.84 -5.12 -9.88
CA LEU A 166 8.47 -5.31 -9.39
C LEU A 166 7.43 -4.99 -10.47
N THR A 167 7.69 -4.03 -11.37
CA THR A 167 6.82 -3.72 -12.50
C THR A 167 7.27 -4.45 -13.77
N THR A 168 6.81 -5.68 -13.98
CA THR A 168 7.07 -6.41 -15.25
C THR A 168 6.25 -5.79 -16.40
N GLN A 169 6.77 -4.73 -17.04
CA GLN A 169 6.34 -4.33 -18.38
C GLN A 169 7.44 -4.72 -19.37
N SER A 170 7.18 -5.76 -20.15
CA SER A 170 7.99 -6.15 -21.29
C SER A 170 8.02 -5.02 -22.31
N ILE A 171 9.18 -4.38 -22.49
CA ILE A 171 9.45 -3.53 -23.65
C ILE A 171 9.64 -4.49 -24.84
N VAL A 172 8.57 -4.71 -25.61
CA VAL A 172 8.66 -5.29 -26.95
C VAL A 172 9.27 -4.21 -27.85
N LYS A 173 10.48 -4.47 -28.34
CA LYS A 173 11.05 -3.74 -29.47
C LYS A 173 10.24 -4.09 -30.71
N GLU A 174 9.27 -3.25 -31.07
CA GLU A 174 8.69 -3.26 -32.41
C GLU A 174 9.48 -2.31 -33.32
N SER A 175 9.99 -2.90 -34.39
CA SER A 175 10.68 -2.27 -35.51
C SER A 175 9.79 -1.28 -36.25
N LYS A 176 10.22 -0.01 -36.35
CA LYS A 176 9.61 0.96 -37.28
C LYS A 176 10.06 0.69 -38.72
N GLY A 177 9.12 0.24 -39.54
CA GLY A 177 9.10 0.45 -40.98
C GLY A 177 8.68 1.89 -41.33
N LYS A 178 9.14 2.35 -42.49
CA LYS A 178 9.02 3.70 -43.06
C LYS A 178 7.62 4.07 -43.57
N GLU A 179 7.50 5.36 -43.88
CA GLU A 179 6.52 6.09 -44.74
C GLU A 179 5.32 6.70 -44.00
N SER A 180 4.84 7.92 -44.27
CA SER A 180 5.26 9.04 -45.13
C SER A 180 4.47 10.31 -44.71
N ILE A 181 4.82 11.43 -45.35
CA ILE A 181 4.48 12.85 -45.18
C ILE A 181 2.97 13.20 -45.15
N SER A 182 2.57 14.16 -44.31
CA SER A 182 1.81 15.37 -44.75
C SER A 182 1.81 16.47 -43.70
N SER A 183 2.05 17.68 -44.18
CA SER A 183 2.12 18.95 -43.46
C SER A 183 0.74 19.60 -43.36
N GLY A 184 0.48 20.32 -42.26
CA GLY A 184 -0.67 21.20 -42.10
C GLY A 184 -0.48 22.08 -40.88
N ASP A 185 -0.05 23.31 -41.12
CA ASP A 185 0.12 24.39 -40.14
C ASP A 185 -1.12 25.29 -40.10
N MET A 186 -1.20 26.17 -39.09
CA MET A 186 -2.21 27.21 -38.76
C MET A 186 -3.35 26.77 -37.82
N GLN A 187 -3.67 27.44 -36.70
CA GLN A 187 -3.27 28.72 -36.10
C GLN A 187 -3.56 28.65 -34.59
N LYS A 188 -2.69 29.22 -33.75
CA LYS A 188 -2.91 29.42 -32.30
C LYS A 188 -3.08 30.93 -32.08
N GLU A 189 -4.31 31.37 -31.81
CA GLU A 189 -4.57 32.74 -31.38
C GLU A 189 -4.18 32.90 -29.90
N ALA A 190 -3.48 34.00 -29.65
CA ALA A 190 -2.88 34.39 -28.39
C ALA A 190 -3.82 35.29 -27.59
N SER A 191 -3.81 35.11 -26.27
CA SER A 191 -4.07 36.19 -25.31
C SER A 191 -2.93 36.20 -24.31
N LYS A 192 -2.06 37.21 -24.39
CA LYS A 192 -1.11 37.58 -23.34
C LYS A 192 -1.76 38.68 -22.49
N THR A 193 -1.75 38.52 -21.18
CA THR A 193 -1.39 39.56 -20.19
C THR A 193 -1.24 38.89 -18.82
N ASP A 194 -0.09 39.15 -18.18
CA ASP A 194 0.24 39.00 -16.74
C ASP A 194 0.91 37.71 -16.22
N ASP A 195 1.01 36.62 -16.99
CA ASP A 195 1.58 35.34 -16.49
C ASP A 195 3.12 35.28 -16.38
N ASP A 196 3.87 36.19 -17.02
CA ASP A 196 5.34 36.13 -17.07
C ASP A 196 6.00 36.53 -15.72
N ASP A 197 5.30 37.23 -14.83
CA ASP A 197 5.86 37.76 -13.56
C ASP A 197 5.78 36.73 -12.40
N ASP A 198 4.74 35.88 -12.41
CA ASP A 198 4.51 34.87 -11.37
C ASP A 198 5.49 33.69 -11.48
N ASP A 199 5.84 33.26 -12.70
CA ASP A 199 6.82 32.19 -12.95
C ASP A 199 8.22 32.60 -12.46
N VAL A 200 8.62 33.85 -12.76
CA VAL A 200 9.90 34.43 -12.29
C VAL A 200 9.91 34.54 -10.77
N THR A 201 8.81 34.97 -10.15
CA THR A 201 8.70 35.15 -8.70
C THR A 201 8.78 33.82 -7.93
N VAL A 202 8.15 32.76 -8.45
CA VAL A 202 8.18 31.42 -7.83
C VAL A 202 9.55 30.76 -8.01
N LEU A 203 10.17 30.90 -9.19
CA LEU A 203 11.51 30.36 -9.45
C LEU A 203 12.60 31.08 -8.63
N ASP A 204 12.52 32.40 -8.48
CA ASP A 204 13.45 33.18 -7.65
C ASP A 204 13.32 32.81 -6.17
N SER A 205 12.08 32.68 -5.68
CA SER A 205 11.78 32.24 -4.31
C SER A 205 12.28 30.81 -4.03
N TYR A 206 12.14 29.90 -4.99
CA TYR A 206 12.65 28.53 -4.89
C TYR A 206 14.18 28.51 -4.83
N SER A 207 14.83 29.27 -5.72
CA SER A 207 16.30 29.35 -5.80
C SER A 207 16.93 29.94 -4.53
N SER A 208 16.26 30.91 -3.92
CA SER A 208 16.71 31.58 -2.70
C SER A 208 16.55 30.73 -1.44
N LYS A 209 15.51 29.87 -1.39
CA LYS A 209 15.11 29.15 -0.18
C LYS A 209 15.54 27.69 -0.11
N ILE A 210 15.71 27.01 -1.25
CA ILE A 210 15.91 25.55 -1.31
C ILE A 210 17.22 25.19 -2.01
N GLU A 211 17.23 25.16 -3.35
CA GLU A 211 18.34 24.68 -4.17
C GLU A 211 18.32 25.38 -5.54
N THR A 212 19.46 25.41 -6.25
CA THR A 212 19.51 25.92 -7.62
C THR A 212 18.59 25.08 -8.51
N PRO A 213 17.56 25.67 -9.15
CA PRO A 213 16.58 24.90 -9.90
C PRO A 213 17.24 24.19 -11.08
N THR A 214 17.10 22.87 -11.13
CA THR A 214 17.45 22.07 -12.32
C THR A 214 16.40 22.32 -13.40
N GLN A 215 16.77 22.20 -14.69
CA GLN A 215 15.84 22.45 -15.81
C GLN A 215 14.52 21.65 -15.71
N GLU A 216 14.57 20.43 -15.19
CA GLU A 216 13.37 19.61 -14.97
C GLU A 216 12.49 20.17 -13.83
N VAL A 217 13.10 20.69 -12.77
CA VAL A 217 12.38 21.30 -11.63
C VAL A 217 11.68 22.58 -12.06
N ALA A 218 12.33 23.41 -12.88
CA ALA A 218 11.72 24.61 -13.43
C ALA A 218 10.48 24.27 -14.26
N ARG A 219 10.59 23.30 -15.18
CA ARG A 219 9.45 22.84 -15.99
C ARG A 219 8.30 22.34 -15.13
N GLN A 220 8.60 21.57 -14.08
CA GLN A 220 7.56 21.06 -13.18
C GLN A 220 6.89 22.16 -12.37
N LEU A 221 7.62 23.20 -11.95
CA LEU A 221 7.02 24.36 -11.29
C LEU A 221 6.12 25.15 -12.22
N THR A 222 6.50 25.32 -13.49
CA THR A 222 5.65 25.91 -14.52
C THR A 222 4.38 25.08 -14.74
N ASP A 223 4.49 23.74 -14.83
CA ASP A 223 3.34 22.84 -14.93
C ASP A 223 2.41 22.91 -13.70
N TRP A 224 2.95 23.27 -12.53
CA TRP A 224 2.17 23.45 -11.30
C TRP A 224 1.50 24.83 -11.22
N LEU A 225 2.09 25.86 -11.84
CA LEU A 225 1.48 27.20 -11.97
C LEU A 225 0.17 27.15 -12.78
N ASP A 226 0.09 26.25 -13.77
CA ASP A 226 -1.16 26.00 -14.52
C ASP A 226 -2.29 25.43 -13.64
N VAL A 227 -1.96 24.86 -12.48
CA VAL A 227 -2.89 24.12 -11.60
C VAL A 227 -3.19 24.87 -10.30
N PHE A 228 -2.23 25.64 -9.78
CA PHE A 228 -2.30 26.32 -8.49
C PHE A 228 -1.92 27.79 -8.61
N GLU A 229 -2.53 28.64 -7.79
CA GLU A 229 -2.12 30.05 -7.68
C GLU A 229 -0.70 30.16 -7.09
N ALA A 230 0.09 31.09 -7.60
CA ALA A 230 1.44 31.41 -7.10
C ALA A 230 1.59 31.45 -5.56
N PRO A 231 0.70 32.11 -4.79
CA PRO A 231 0.79 32.13 -3.32
C PRO A 231 0.73 30.75 -2.66
N VAL A 232 -0.02 29.79 -3.22
CA VAL A 232 -0.12 28.43 -2.68
C VAL A 232 1.20 27.69 -2.84
N ILE A 233 1.88 27.90 -3.98
CA ILE A 233 3.19 27.31 -4.25
C ILE A 233 4.26 27.94 -3.36
N LEU A 234 4.21 29.27 -3.14
CA LEU A 234 5.12 29.97 -2.22
C LEU A 234 5.00 29.48 -0.78
N GLU A 235 3.78 29.28 -0.28
CA GLU A 235 3.51 28.67 1.04
C GLU A 235 4.03 27.23 1.11
N ALA A 236 3.86 26.44 0.04
CA ALA A 236 4.40 25.09 -0.02
C ALA A 236 5.94 25.09 0.04
N ILE A 237 6.60 26.01 -0.67
CA ILE A 237 8.05 26.22 -0.63
C ILE A 237 8.50 26.58 0.79
N GLU A 238 7.80 27.49 1.47
CA GLU A 238 8.13 27.85 2.85
C GLU A 238 8.02 26.67 3.83
N ARG A 239 6.95 25.86 3.71
CA ARG A 239 6.78 24.63 4.50
C ARG A 239 7.88 23.60 4.24
N THR A 240 8.38 23.54 3.01
CA THR A 240 9.49 22.63 2.66
C THR A 240 10.81 23.08 3.23
N GLN A 241 11.05 24.40 3.26
CA GLN A 241 12.24 25.00 3.84
C GLN A 241 12.29 24.78 5.36
N GLN A 242 11.18 25.02 6.08
CA GLN A 242 11.10 24.79 7.54
C GLN A 242 11.41 23.35 7.93
N ASN A 243 11.13 22.38 7.06
CA ASN A 243 11.41 20.97 7.27
C ASN A 243 12.79 20.52 6.77
N GLY A 244 13.58 21.41 6.16
CA GLY A 244 14.94 21.13 5.68
C GLY A 244 15.03 20.14 4.51
N LYS A 245 14.02 20.09 3.63
CA LYS A 245 13.87 19.01 2.63
C LYS A 245 13.95 19.48 1.17
N ARG A 246 14.39 18.55 0.31
CA ARG A 246 14.60 18.67 -1.16
C ARG A 246 13.27 18.76 -1.92
N PHE A 247 13.32 19.10 -3.22
CA PHE A 247 12.19 19.24 -4.15
C PHE A 247 11.12 18.13 -4.08
N ARG A 248 11.51 16.88 -3.82
CA ARG A 248 10.55 15.74 -3.68
C ARG A 248 9.50 15.98 -2.61
N TYR A 249 9.86 16.66 -1.52
CA TYR A 249 8.92 16.98 -0.44
C TYR A 249 7.95 18.09 -0.86
N LEU A 250 8.42 19.07 -1.64
CA LEU A 250 7.56 20.08 -2.26
C LEU A 250 6.53 19.43 -3.19
N GLN A 251 6.98 18.51 -4.03
CA GLN A 251 6.10 17.75 -4.94
C GLN A 251 5.04 16.95 -4.18
N ALA A 252 5.40 16.33 -3.04
CA ALA A 252 4.46 15.59 -2.21
C ALA A 252 3.38 16.50 -1.59
N ILE A 253 3.76 17.70 -1.13
CA ILE A 253 2.81 18.70 -0.61
C ILE A 253 1.86 19.17 -1.72
N LEU A 254 2.39 19.51 -2.89
CA LEU A 254 1.58 19.94 -4.03
C LEU A 254 0.64 18.82 -4.53
N LEU A 255 1.07 17.56 -4.47
CA LEU A 255 0.22 16.41 -4.82
C LEU A 255 -0.90 16.20 -3.79
N ASP A 256 -0.62 16.38 -2.50
CA ASP A 256 -1.64 16.34 -1.44
C ASP A 256 -2.65 17.49 -1.59
N PHE A 257 -2.18 18.69 -1.91
CA PHE A 257 -3.04 19.84 -2.22
C PHE A 257 -3.92 19.58 -3.44
N LYS A 258 -3.37 18.92 -4.48
CA LYS A 258 -4.13 18.49 -5.65
C LYS A 258 -5.23 17.50 -5.28
N ARG A 259 -4.92 16.50 -4.44
CA ARG A 259 -5.88 15.48 -3.97
C ARG A 259 -7.01 16.11 -3.16
N LYS A 260 -6.69 17.10 -2.32
CA LYS A 260 -7.63 17.81 -1.46
C LYS A 260 -8.28 19.04 -2.11
N GLN A 261 -8.01 19.27 -3.39
CA GLN A 261 -8.53 20.39 -4.19
C GLN A 261 -8.27 21.78 -3.58
N VAL A 262 -7.12 21.96 -2.95
CA VAL A 262 -6.69 23.25 -2.39
C VAL A 262 -6.05 24.06 -3.52
N ARG A 263 -6.82 24.96 -4.15
CA ARG A 263 -6.33 25.75 -5.31
C ARG A 263 -6.10 27.22 -4.98
N THR A 264 -6.84 27.76 -4.02
CA THR A 264 -6.77 29.17 -3.64
C THR A 264 -6.15 29.35 -2.26
N LEU A 265 -5.70 30.57 -1.95
CA LEU A 265 -5.24 30.93 -0.61
C LEU A 265 -6.30 30.69 0.48
N ALA A 266 -7.58 30.91 0.16
CA ALA A 266 -8.69 30.66 1.09
C ALA A 266 -8.84 29.17 1.44
N ASP A 267 -8.65 28.29 0.46
CA ASP A 267 -8.71 26.83 0.65
C ASP A 267 -7.54 26.33 1.50
N LEU A 268 -6.36 26.96 1.35
CA LEU A 268 -5.16 26.62 2.12
C LEU A 268 -5.35 26.92 3.62
N VAL A 269 -5.96 28.07 3.94
CA VAL A 269 -6.27 28.43 5.33
C VAL A 269 -7.30 27.45 5.92
N ALA A 270 -8.32 27.09 5.16
CA ALA A 270 -9.30 26.08 5.59
C ALA A 270 -8.64 24.71 5.82
N TYR A 271 -7.71 24.34 4.95
CA TYR A 271 -6.92 23.12 5.06
C TYR A 271 -6.09 23.09 6.35
N ASP A 272 -5.38 24.17 6.69
CA ASP A 272 -4.56 24.23 7.90
C ASP A 272 -5.39 24.17 9.19
N VAL A 273 -6.58 24.78 9.20
CA VAL A 273 -7.51 24.70 10.32
C VAL A 273 -8.00 23.25 10.50
N ALA A 274 -8.34 22.56 9.41
CA ALA A 274 -8.73 21.15 9.45
C ALA A 274 -7.59 20.25 9.94
N PHE A 275 -6.38 20.49 9.45
CA PHE A 275 -5.17 19.75 9.84
C PHE A 275 -4.85 19.90 11.34
N LYS A 276 -4.93 21.13 11.88
CA LYS A 276 -4.75 21.39 13.32
C LYS A 276 -5.79 20.67 14.19
N ARG A 277 -7.05 20.64 13.76
CA ARG A 277 -8.14 19.92 14.46
C ARG A 277 -7.91 18.41 14.47
N GLN A 278 -7.40 17.84 13.38
CA GLN A 278 -7.09 16.42 13.30
C GLN A 278 -5.92 16.03 14.22
N LYS A 279 -4.86 16.86 14.26
CA LYS A 279 -3.70 16.63 15.14
C LYS A 279 -4.08 16.63 16.63
N GLN A 280 -5.04 17.47 17.04
CA GLN A 280 -5.53 17.51 18.42
C GLN A 280 -6.38 16.29 18.81
N ARG A 281 -7.11 15.67 17.86
CA ARG A 281 -7.92 14.47 18.11
C ARG A 281 -7.08 13.23 18.37
N GLY A 282 -5.93 13.08 17.71
CA GLY A 282 -5.04 11.93 17.88
C GLY A 282 -4.27 11.91 19.20
N ALA A 283 -4.14 13.05 19.90
CA ALA A 283 -3.38 13.16 21.14
C ALA A 283 -4.18 12.83 22.41
N SER A 284 -5.50 12.64 22.31
CA SER A 284 -6.42 12.53 23.47
C SER A 284 -7.25 11.24 23.45
N GLY A 285 -6.62 10.10 23.16
CA GLY A 285 -7.22 8.79 23.43
C GLY A 285 -6.84 8.33 24.85
N PRO A 286 -7.78 7.79 25.67
CA PRO A 286 -7.41 7.21 26.95
C PRO A 286 -6.48 6.02 26.73
N ALA A 287 -5.32 6.02 27.39
CA ALA A 287 -4.39 4.90 27.36
C ALA A 287 -5.11 3.65 27.87
N LYS A 288 -5.21 2.62 27.03
CA LYS A 288 -5.85 1.35 27.38
C LYS A 288 -4.98 0.66 28.44
N GLN A 289 -5.42 0.67 29.69
CA GLN A 289 -4.76 -0.07 30.77
C GLN A 289 -5.26 -1.51 30.75
N GLU A 290 -4.40 -2.44 30.37
CA GLU A 290 -4.68 -3.87 30.49
C GLU A 290 -4.49 -4.29 31.95
N SER A 291 -5.56 -4.67 32.63
CA SER A 291 -5.46 -5.20 33.99
C SER A 291 -4.98 -6.65 33.95
N LEU A 292 -4.00 -6.99 34.79
CA LEU A 292 -3.49 -8.34 34.91
C LEU A 292 -4.60 -9.35 35.28
N PRO A 293 -4.52 -10.60 34.80
CA PRO A 293 -5.48 -11.65 35.17
C PRO A 293 -5.54 -11.84 36.70
N LEU A 294 -6.73 -12.19 37.22
CA LEU A 294 -6.97 -12.33 38.67
C LEU A 294 -6.05 -13.35 39.35
N TRP A 295 -5.55 -14.35 38.63
CA TRP A 295 -4.61 -15.37 39.13
C TRP A 295 -3.15 -14.89 39.19
N ALA A 296 -2.81 -13.78 38.53
CA ALA A 296 -1.49 -13.17 38.60
C ALA A 296 -1.32 -12.28 39.85
N ASN A 297 -2.41 -12.06 40.60
CA ASN A 297 -2.36 -11.32 41.86
C ASN A 297 -1.72 -12.19 42.95
N PRO A 298 -0.78 -11.67 43.76
CA PRO A 298 -0.09 -12.44 44.79
C PRO A 298 -1.02 -12.94 45.92
N ASP A 299 -2.19 -12.32 46.07
CA ASP A 299 -3.21 -12.71 47.04
C ASP A 299 -4.23 -13.74 46.49
N TYR A 300 -4.05 -14.23 45.26
CA TYR A 300 -4.94 -15.21 44.66
C TYR A 300 -4.84 -16.56 45.39
N LYS A 301 -5.95 -17.01 45.96
CA LYS A 301 -6.10 -18.38 46.48
C LYS A 301 -7.01 -19.16 45.54
N ALA A 302 -6.45 -20.20 44.92
CA ALA A 302 -7.24 -21.15 44.17
C ALA A 302 -8.19 -21.89 45.13
N SER A 303 -9.49 -21.85 44.84
CA SER A 303 -10.47 -22.66 45.56
C SER A 303 -10.45 -24.08 45.01
N ASP A 304 -10.10 -25.07 45.84
CA ASP A 304 -10.20 -26.50 45.52
C ASP A 304 -11.62 -27.06 45.71
N GLU A 305 -12.64 -26.19 45.81
CA GLU A 305 -14.03 -26.63 45.88
C GLU A 305 -14.41 -27.33 44.57
N LEU A 306 -14.88 -28.58 44.69
CA LEU A 306 -15.40 -29.33 43.56
C LEU A 306 -16.48 -28.48 42.88
N ALA A 307 -16.29 -28.17 41.61
CA ALA A 307 -17.25 -27.41 40.82
C ALA A 307 -18.65 -27.99 41.04
N GLY A 308 -19.60 -27.16 41.47
CA GLY A 308 -20.93 -27.60 41.88
C GLY A 308 -21.58 -28.51 40.81
N GLU A 309 -22.43 -29.44 41.24
CA GLU A 309 -23.06 -30.42 40.34
C GLU A 309 -23.72 -29.76 39.11
N ALA A 310 -24.28 -28.56 39.25
CA ALA A 310 -24.84 -27.80 38.14
C ALA A 310 -23.78 -27.38 37.09
N THR A 311 -22.61 -26.92 37.51
CA THR A 311 -21.50 -26.56 36.61
C THR A 311 -20.93 -27.78 35.89
N THR A 312 -20.82 -28.91 36.57
CA THR A 312 -20.34 -30.16 35.95
C THR A 312 -21.37 -30.76 34.99
N GLN A 313 -22.66 -30.64 35.28
CA GLN A 313 -23.75 -30.98 34.35
C GLN A 313 -23.70 -30.10 33.09
N ASN A 314 -23.58 -28.77 33.25
CA ASN A 314 -23.48 -27.85 32.11
C ASN A 314 -22.28 -28.13 31.20
N ILE A 315 -21.13 -28.50 31.77
CA ILE A 315 -19.92 -28.89 31.02
C ILE A 315 -20.14 -30.21 30.28
N LYS A 316 -20.82 -31.19 30.90
CA LYS A 316 -21.19 -32.44 30.25
C LYS A 316 -22.15 -32.20 29.08
N ASP A 317 -23.17 -31.37 29.28
CA ASP A 317 -24.13 -31.01 28.22
C ASP A 317 -23.45 -30.28 27.07
N THR A 318 -22.51 -29.36 27.34
CA THR A 318 -21.73 -28.72 26.27
C THR A 318 -20.86 -29.73 25.53
N LEU A 319 -20.21 -30.67 26.23
CA LEU A 319 -19.40 -31.73 25.62
C LEU A 319 -20.24 -32.67 24.75
N GLU A 320 -21.44 -33.04 25.19
CA GLU A 320 -22.37 -33.86 24.41
C GLU A 320 -22.91 -33.12 23.18
N ARG A 321 -23.17 -31.82 23.30
CA ARG A 321 -23.56 -30.95 22.17
C ARG A 321 -22.44 -30.82 21.13
N ILE A 322 -21.18 -30.76 21.57
CA ILE A 322 -20.02 -30.74 20.68
C ILE A 322 -19.82 -32.11 20.01
N ARG A 323 -20.00 -33.22 20.76
CA ARG A 323 -19.87 -34.58 20.20
C ARG A 323 -20.97 -34.92 19.19
N SER A 324 -22.20 -34.47 19.43
CA SER A 324 -23.32 -34.66 18.50
C SER A 324 -23.21 -33.80 17.23
N LYS A 325 -22.57 -32.64 17.29
CA LYS A 325 -22.24 -31.83 16.10
C LYS A 325 -21.13 -32.43 15.22
N LYS A 326 -20.40 -33.44 15.70
CA LYS A 326 -19.24 -34.05 15.02
C LYS A 326 -19.56 -35.39 14.33
N ARG A 327 -20.84 -35.80 14.32
CA ARG A 327 -21.38 -36.94 13.56
C ARG A 327 -22.30 -36.43 12.47
#